data_AF-A0A183N683-F1
#
_entry.id   AF-A0A183N683-F1
#
_cell.length_a   1.000
_cell.length_b   1.000
_cell.length_c   1.000
_cell.angle_alpha   90.00
_cell.angle_beta   90.00
_cell.angle_gamma   90.00
#
_symmetry.space_group_name_H-M   'P 1'
#
loop_
_entity.id
_entity.type
_entity.pdbx_description
1 polymer ?
#
loop_
_entity_poly.entity_id
_entity_poly.type
_entity_poly.pdbx_seq_one_letter_code
_entity_poly.pdbx_strand_id
1 'polypeptide(L)'
;MVASVKLFTDLVLKLINGEGKIDILAKLVPELFKIFGGNGSFESNLLDSLWLIDSSIADINSESVRDRFYRLIEILKNHVNPALIMERFCEETLENLSFIQSKQQFQTRYVRTKTRLFFKQQKFNLLREENEGYAKLITELCQIKSTASMEAVMVQIRSLIGYFDLDPNRVLDLILDVCEFRGDMYEEFVQLIRLYNPDRIDMTNILGHKYHFTQEPGVNTPESLYKVSAFLIWKKLIDLDVLYGHVSYSVT
;
A
#
# COMPACT_ATOMS: atom_id res chain seq x y z
N MET A 1 -14.00 -24.88 32.73
CA MET A 1 -13.87 -23.71 31.83
C MET A 1 -14.70 -23.88 30.57
N VAL A 2 -14.43 -24.85 29.69
CA VAL A 2 -15.24 -25.09 28.46
C VAL A 2 -16.72 -25.30 28.77
N ALA A 3 -17.05 -26.11 29.77
CA ALA A 3 -18.43 -26.30 30.22
C ALA A 3 -19.08 -25.00 30.74
N SER A 4 -18.31 -24.13 31.40
CA SER A 4 -18.79 -22.86 31.97
C SER A 4 -19.05 -21.81 30.89
N VAL A 5 -18.14 -21.69 29.90
CA VAL A 5 -18.34 -20.84 28.73
C VAL A 5 -19.54 -21.34 27.93
N LYS A 6 -19.66 -22.65 27.69
CA LYS A 6 -20.82 -23.24 27.02
C LYS A 6 -22.14 -22.92 27.73
N LEU A 7 -22.22 -23.11 29.04
CA LEU A 7 -23.42 -22.77 29.83
C LEU A 7 -23.78 -21.28 29.73
N PHE A 8 -22.78 -20.40 29.73
CA PHE A 8 -23.00 -18.97 29.53
C PHE A 8 -23.51 -18.66 28.12
N THR A 9 -22.89 -19.25 27.09
CA THR A 9 -23.33 -19.12 25.69
C THR A 9 -24.76 -19.63 25.50
N ASP A 10 -25.11 -20.79 26.08
CA ASP A 10 -26.46 -21.36 26.05
C ASP A 10 -27.48 -20.43 26.74
N LEU A 11 -27.10 -19.84 27.88
CA LEU A 11 -27.92 -18.84 28.57
C LEU A 11 -28.12 -17.59 27.71
N VAL A 12 -27.04 -17.08 27.10
CA VAL A 12 -27.10 -15.93 26.19
C VAL A 12 -28.06 -16.21 25.04
N LEU A 13 -27.96 -17.38 24.38
CA LEU A 13 -28.84 -17.78 23.29
C LEU A 13 -30.32 -17.75 23.69
N LYS A 14 -30.67 -18.26 24.88
CA LYS A 14 -32.05 -18.20 25.39
C LYS A 14 -32.51 -16.77 25.62
N LEU A 15 -31.67 -15.95 26.24
CA LEU A 15 -31.99 -14.56 26.56
C LEU A 15 -32.17 -13.70 25.32
N ILE A 16 -31.31 -13.84 24.30
CA ILE A 16 -31.44 -13.09 23.04
C ILE A 16 -32.66 -13.54 22.22
N ASN A 17 -33.13 -14.77 22.39
CA ASN A 17 -34.37 -15.26 21.77
C ASN A 17 -35.63 -14.84 22.53
N GLY A 18 -35.48 -14.28 23.73
CA GLY A 18 -36.59 -13.72 24.53
C GLY A 18 -37.09 -14.64 25.63
N GLU A 19 -36.41 -15.75 25.90
CA GLU A 19 -36.73 -16.67 27.00
C GLU A 19 -36.21 -16.15 28.36
N GLY A 20 -36.37 -14.85 28.63
CA GLY A 20 -35.95 -14.23 29.89
C GLY A 20 -35.60 -12.73 29.78
N LYS A 21 -35.20 -12.14 30.90
CA LYS A 21 -34.78 -10.73 30.99
C LYS A 21 -33.26 -10.61 30.91
N ILE A 22 -32.76 -9.79 29.98
CA ILE A 22 -31.32 -9.55 29.78
C ILE A 22 -30.67 -8.83 30.95
N ASP A 23 -31.45 -8.07 31.73
CA ASP A 23 -30.95 -7.33 32.91
C ASP A 23 -30.28 -8.22 33.96
N ILE A 24 -30.57 -9.54 33.94
CA ILE A 24 -29.91 -10.54 34.79
C ILE A 24 -28.40 -10.58 34.51
N LEU A 25 -27.99 -10.36 33.25
CA LEU A 25 -26.59 -10.39 32.83
C LEU A 25 -25.77 -9.25 33.44
N ALA A 26 -26.38 -8.12 33.77
CA ALA A 26 -25.70 -7.01 34.44
C ALA A 26 -25.17 -7.40 35.84
N LYS A 27 -25.80 -8.38 36.49
CA LYS A 27 -25.33 -8.94 37.77
C LYS A 27 -24.41 -10.15 37.56
N LEU A 28 -24.70 -10.97 36.55
CA LEU A 28 -24.00 -12.23 36.34
C LEU A 28 -22.62 -12.05 35.70
N VAL A 29 -22.47 -11.12 34.75
CA VAL A 29 -21.21 -10.85 34.06
C VAL A 29 -20.10 -10.44 35.03
N PRO A 30 -20.29 -9.46 35.95
CA PRO A 30 -19.25 -9.11 36.92
C PRO A 30 -18.80 -10.28 37.80
N GLU A 31 -19.73 -11.11 38.28
CA GLU A 31 -19.41 -12.29 39.11
C GLU A 31 -18.63 -13.33 38.32
N LEU A 32 -18.98 -13.51 37.04
CA LEU A 32 -18.30 -14.44 36.16
C LEU A 32 -16.85 -13.99 35.90
N PHE A 33 -16.61 -12.69 35.70
CA PHE A 33 -15.26 -12.14 35.58
C PHE A 33 -14.48 -12.13 36.90
N LYS A 34 -15.13 -12.03 38.07
CA LYS A 34 -14.45 -12.24 39.36
C LYS A 34 -13.92 -13.67 39.53
N ILE A 35 -14.70 -14.67 39.11
CA ILE A 35 -14.34 -16.09 39.27
C ILE A 35 -13.32 -16.52 38.22
N PHE A 36 -13.52 -16.12 36.96
CA PHE A 36 -12.76 -16.64 35.82
C PHE A 36 -11.81 -15.64 35.16
N GLY A 37 -11.94 -14.34 35.45
CA GLY A 37 -11.16 -13.27 34.79
C GLY A 37 -9.66 -13.29 35.09
N GLY A 38 -9.23 -13.96 36.17
CA GLY A 38 -7.80 -14.22 36.42
C GLY A 38 -7.15 -15.21 35.45
N ASN A 39 -7.95 -15.92 34.63
CA ASN A 39 -7.43 -16.85 33.63
C ASN A 39 -7.23 -16.14 32.29
N GLY A 40 -5.99 -16.09 31.81
CA GLY A 40 -5.64 -15.36 30.57
C GLY A 40 -6.33 -15.83 29.29
N SER A 41 -6.96 -17.01 29.27
CA SER A 41 -7.69 -17.53 28.10
C SER A 41 -9.21 -17.44 28.20
N PHE A 42 -9.75 -17.12 29.38
CA PHE A 42 -11.20 -17.10 29.60
C PHE A 42 -11.88 -16.04 28.73
N GLU A 43 -11.32 -14.83 28.74
CA GLU A 43 -11.80 -13.68 27.99
C GLU A 43 -11.87 -13.96 26.49
N SER A 44 -10.79 -14.54 25.95
CA SER A 44 -10.68 -14.91 24.54
C SER A 44 -11.73 -15.96 24.14
N ASN A 45 -11.84 -17.05 24.91
CA ASN A 45 -12.80 -18.14 24.64
C ASN A 45 -14.27 -17.69 24.75
N LEU A 46 -14.56 -16.76 25.66
CA LEU A 46 -15.88 -16.16 25.79
C LEU A 46 -16.22 -15.35 24.53
N LEU A 47 -15.32 -14.49 24.09
CA LEU A 47 -15.53 -13.69 22.89
C LEU A 47 -15.57 -14.54 21.61
N ASP A 48 -14.80 -15.64 21.51
CA ASP A 48 -14.94 -16.64 20.45
C ASP A 48 -16.37 -17.18 20.36
N SER A 49 -16.94 -17.53 21.52
CA SER A 49 -18.30 -18.08 21.57
C SER A 49 -19.36 -17.03 21.22
N LEU A 50 -19.19 -15.80 21.68
CA LEU A 50 -20.07 -14.69 21.35
C LEU A 50 -19.94 -14.25 19.89
N TRP A 51 -18.76 -14.37 19.30
CA TRP A 51 -18.54 -14.12 17.88
C TRP A 51 -19.30 -15.09 16.98
N LEU A 52 -19.38 -16.37 17.35
CA LEU A 52 -20.23 -17.33 16.66
C LEU A 52 -21.71 -16.94 16.73
N ILE A 53 -22.15 -16.45 17.90
CA ILE A 53 -23.50 -15.91 18.04
C ILE A 53 -23.70 -14.70 17.12
N ASP A 54 -22.80 -13.70 17.16
CA ASP A 54 -22.86 -12.50 16.31
C ASP A 54 -22.97 -12.85 14.83
N SER A 55 -22.14 -13.79 14.37
CA SER A 55 -22.16 -14.29 13.00
C SER A 55 -23.50 -14.95 12.66
N SER A 56 -24.06 -15.77 13.55
CA SER A 56 -25.36 -16.40 13.32
C SER A 56 -26.53 -15.41 13.35
N ILE A 57 -26.45 -14.35 14.17
CA ILE A 57 -27.48 -13.32 14.25
C ILE A 57 -27.48 -12.45 12.99
N ALA A 58 -26.31 -12.20 12.39
CA ALA A 58 -26.22 -11.45 11.13
C ALA A 58 -27.08 -12.06 10.01
N ASP A 59 -27.27 -13.38 10.01
CA ASP A 59 -28.16 -14.09 9.06
C ASP A 59 -29.64 -14.06 9.47
N ILE A 60 -29.95 -13.78 10.74
CA ILE A 60 -31.31 -13.77 11.29
C ILE A 60 -31.86 -12.34 11.21
N ASN A 61 -32.83 -12.12 10.31
CA ASN A 61 -33.52 -10.82 10.11
C ASN A 61 -34.45 -10.39 11.26
N SER A 62 -34.14 -10.72 12.52
CA SER A 62 -34.90 -10.30 13.69
C SER A 62 -34.22 -9.14 14.42
N GLU A 63 -34.79 -7.93 14.30
CA GLU A 63 -34.30 -6.74 15.00
C GLU A 63 -34.32 -6.90 16.53
N SER A 64 -35.33 -7.59 17.09
CA SER A 64 -35.42 -7.77 18.54
C SER A 64 -34.30 -8.65 19.09
N VAL A 65 -33.83 -9.64 18.33
CA VAL A 65 -32.70 -10.50 18.73
C VAL A 65 -31.39 -9.71 18.68
N ARG A 66 -31.20 -8.89 17.63
CA ARG A 66 -30.05 -7.99 17.47
C ARG A 66 -29.95 -6.96 18.59
N ASP A 67 -31.02 -6.22 18.89
CA ASP A 67 -31.04 -5.23 19.98
C ASP A 67 -30.69 -5.88 21.34
N ARG A 68 -31.25 -7.06 21.58
CA ARG A 68 -30.95 -7.86 22.77
C ARG A 68 -29.48 -8.27 22.85
N PHE A 69 -28.88 -8.70 21.74
CA PHE A 69 -27.46 -9.02 21.67
C PHE A 69 -26.58 -7.78 21.90
N TYR A 70 -26.90 -6.63 21.30
CA TYR A 70 -26.14 -5.39 21.51
C TYR A 70 -26.15 -4.95 22.97
N ARG A 71 -27.28 -5.06 23.67
CA ARG A 71 -27.35 -4.80 25.13
C ARG A 71 -26.44 -5.72 25.94
N LEU A 72 -26.33 -6.99 25.57
CA LEU A 72 -25.38 -7.91 26.21
C LEU A 72 -23.93 -7.44 25.98
N ILE A 73 -23.56 -7.10 24.75
CA ILE A 73 -22.18 -6.67 24.47
C ILE A 73 -21.87 -5.34 25.17
N GLU A 74 -22.83 -4.42 25.28
CA GLU A 74 -22.64 -3.17 26.03
C GLU A 74 -22.38 -3.42 27.53
N ILE A 75 -23.02 -4.44 28.13
CA ILE A 75 -22.71 -4.88 29.50
C ILE A 75 -21.29 -5.45 29.58
N LEU A 76 -20.92 -6.31 28.60
CA LEU A 76 -19.62 -6.95 28.57
C LEU A 76 -18.47 -5.97 28.36
N LYS A 77 -18.66 -4.93 27.54
CA LYS A 77 -17.66 -3.91 27.16
C LYS A 77 -16.85 -3.34 28.32
N ASN A 78 -17.42 -3.26 29.53
CA ASN A 78 -16.72 -2.76 30.73
C ASN A 78 -15.80 -3.79 31.40
N HIS A 79 -15.85 -5.04 30.97
CA HIS A 79 -15.13 -6.19 31.55
C HIS A 79 -14.15 -6.85 30.59
N VAL A 80 -14.26 -6.59 29.28
CA VAL A 80 -13.44 -7.18 28.21
C VAL A 80 -12.56 -6.11 27.58
N ASN A 81 -11.38 -6.49 27.10
CA ASN A 81 -10.49 -5.65 26.33
C ASN A 81 -11.19 -5.20 25.02
N PRO A 82 -11.38 -3.89 24.81
CA PRO A 82 -11.97 -3.34 23.59
C PRO A 82 -11.32 -3.84 22.30
N ALA A 83 -10.02 -4.13 22.32
CA ALA A 83 -9.29 -4.63 21.15
C ALA A 83 -9.83 -5.99 20.67
N LEU A 84 -10.16 -6.90 21.61
CA LEU A 84 -10.67 -8.23 21.26
C LEU A 84 -12.11 -8.18 20.71
N ILE A 85 -12.90 -7.21 21.17
CA ILE A 85 -14.25 -6.94 20.63
C ILE A 85 -14.11 -6.48 19.17
N MET A 86 -13.23 -5.50 18.91
CA MET A 86 -12.97 -4.99 17.55
C MET A 86 -12.38 -6.03 16.60
N GLU A 87 -11.56 -6.95 17.11
CA GLU A 87 -10.94 -8.02 16.32
C GLU A 87 -11.96 -9.07 15.85
N ARG A 88 -12.97 -9.37 16.67
CA ARG A 88 -13.85 -10.53 16.47
C ARG A 88 -15.17 -10.15 15.81
N PHE A 89 -15.90 -9.16 16.33
CA PHE A 89 -17.27 -8.90 15.89
C PHE A 89 -17.37 -8.27 14.50
N CYS A 90 -18.51 -8.48 13.85
CA CYS A 90 -18.77 -7.92 12.53
C CYS A 90 -18.94 -6.39 12.59
N GLU A 91 -18.71 -5.74 11.46
CA GLU A 91 -18.68 -4.27 11.35
C GLU A 91 -20.02 -3.62 11.72
N GLU A 92 -21.14 -4.29 11.47
CA GLU A 92 -22.47 -3.80 11.83
C GLU A 92 -22.65 -3.76 13.34
N THR A 93 -22.22 -4.80 14.03
CA THR A 93 -22.21 -4.86 15.50
C THR A 93 -21.28 -3.80 16.07
N LEU A 94 -20.10 -3.63 15.50
CA LEU A 94 -19.14 -2.59 15.92
C LEU A 94 -19.67 -1.17 15.70
N GLU A 95 -20.41 -0.91 14.63
CA GLU A 95 -21.03 0.39 14.35
C GLU A 95 -22.16 0.69 15.35
N ASN A 96 -23.06 -0.27 15.58
CA ASN A 96 -24.16 -0.12 16.55
C ASN A 96 -23.66 0.07 17.99
N LEU A 97 -22.53 -0.55 18.34
CA LEU A 97 -21.88 -0.40 19.65
C LEU A 97 -20.92 0.80 19.74
N SER A 98 -20.85 1.62 18.67
CA SER A 98 -20.00 2.81 18.58
C SER A 98 -18.49 2.55 18.73
N PHE A 99 -18.02 1.34 18.40
CA PHE A 99 -16.58 1.04 18.26
C PHE A 99 -16.00 1.58 16.94
N ILE A 100 -16.84 1.65 15.90
CA ILE A 100 -16.50 2.30 14.63
C ILE A 100 -17.55 3.36 14.30
N GLN A 101 -17.12 4.43 13.60
CA GLN A 101 -18.02 5.54 13.24
C GLN A 101 -18.95 5.19 12.08
N SER A 102 -18.48 4.38 11.13
CA SER A 102 -19.27 3.99 9.97
C SER A 102 -18.76 2.69 9.37
N LYS A 103 -19.67 1.74 9.12
CA LYS A 103 -19.40 0.48 8.41
C LYS A 103 -18.82 0.75 7.01
N GLN A 104 -19.41 1.69 6.27
CA GLN A 104 -18.96 2.04 4.92
C GLN A 104 -17.55 2.65 4.90
N GLN A 105 -17.25 3.56 5.84
CA GLN A 105 -15.91 4.16 5.93
C GLN A 105 -14.87 3.13 6.36
N PHE A 106 -15.23 2.24 7.30
CA PHE A 106 -14.37 1.16 7.74
C PHE A 106 -14.03 0.22 6.58
N GLN A 107 -15.02 -0.24 5.82
CA GLN A 107 -14.81 -1.06 4.62
C GLN A 107 -13.92 -0.38 3.58
N THR A 108 -14.14 0.91 3.34
CA THR A 108 -13.30 1.69 2.41
C THR A 108 -11.84 1.70 2.87
N ARG A 109 -11.59 1.89 4.17
CA ARG A 109 -10.24 1.86 4.75
C ARG A 109 -9.66 0.45 4.70
N TYR A 110 -10.45 -0.58 5.02
CA TYR A 110 -10.03 -1.99 4.96
C TYR A 110 -9.54 -2.35 3.55
N VAL A 111 -10.33 -2.05 2.51
CA VAL A 111 -9.96 -2.30 1.11
C VAL A 111 -8.69 -1.55 0.75
N ARG A 112 -8.58 -0.25 1.08
CA ARG A 112 -7.38 0.54 0.77
C ARG A 112 -6.12 -0.02 1.44
N THR A 113 -6.20 -0.39 2.71
CA THR A 113 -5.09 -0.98 3.46
C THR A 113 -4.69 -2.31 2.85
N LYS A 114 -5.66 -3.18 2.55
CA LYS A 114 -5.41 -4.48 1.90
C LYS A 114 -4.76 -4.29 0.53
N THR A 115 -5.28 -3.37 -0.29
CA THR A 115 -4.70 -3.06 -1.60
C THR A 115 -3.26 -2.58 -1.45
N ARG A 116 -2.99 -1.66 -0.51
CA ARG A 116 -1.64 -1.16 -0.25
C ARG A 116 -0.70 -2.27 0.22
N LEU A 117 -1.16 -3.17 1.09
CA LEU A 117 -0.33 -4.23 1.65
C LEU A 117 0.04 -5.30 0.62
N PHE A 118 -0.90 -5.66 -0.26
CA PHE A 118 -0.74 -6.81 -1.15
C PHE A 118 -0.39 -6.46 -2.60
N PHE A 119 -0.72 -5.26 -3.08
CA PHE A 119 -0.55 -4.89 -4.50
C PHE A 119 0.40 -3.72 -4.73
N LYS A 120 0.75 -2.94 -3.71
CA LYS A 120 1.73 -1.88 -3.86
C LYS A 120 3.12 -2.49 -3.77
N GLN A 121 3.80 -2.63 -4.91
CA GLN A 121 5.21 -2.98 -4.92
C GLN A 121 5.99 -1.85 -4.23
N GLN A 122 6.89 -2.22 -3.32
CA GLN A 122 7.83 -1.28 -2.76
C GLN A 122 8.87 -0.99 -3.84
N LYS A 123 8.78 0.20 -4.42
CA LYS A 123 9.78 0.77 -5.33
C LYS A 123 10.07 2.18 -4.85
N PHE A 124 11.35 2.51 -4.68
CA PHE A 124 11.77 3.85 -4.35
C PHE A 124 11.97 4.62 -5.63
N ASN A 125 11.19 5.68 -5.83
CA ASN A 125 11.21 6.50 -7.04
C ASN A 125 11.95 7.81 -6.82
N LEU A 126 12.07 8.25 -5.57
CA LEU A 126 12.70 9.51 -5.22
C LEU A 126 14.09 9.25 -4.66
N LEU A 127 15.05 10.09 -5.03
CA LEU A 127 16.44 9.97 -4.56
C LEU A 127 16.54 9.89 -3.03
N ARG A 128 15.73 10.71 -2.33
CA ARG A 128 15.69 10.77 -0.86
C ARG A 128 15.16 9.50 -0.18
N GLU A 129 14.41 8.67 -0.91
CA GLU A 129 13.84 7.43 -0.37
C GLU A 129 14.93 6.36 -0.22
N GLU A 130 15.87 6.31 -1.17
CA GLU A 130 16.96 5.32 -1.20
C GLU A 130 18.28 5.94 -1.70
N ASN A 131 18.90 6.76 -0.84
CA ASN A 131 20.08 7.55 -1.21
C ASN A 131 21.28 6.68 -1.61
N GLU A 132 21.50 5.54 -0.93
CA GLU A 132 22.65 4.68 -1.20
C GLU A 132 22.53 4.01 -2.57
N GLY A 133 21.37 3.41 -2.85
CA GLY A 133 21.11 2.74 -4.13
C GLY A 133 21.28 3.69 -5.32
N TYR A 134 20.69 4.89 -5.25
CA TYR A 134 20.86 5.89 -6.30
C TYR A 134 22.27 6.46 -6.40
N ALA A 135 22.97 6.68 -5.29
CA ALA A 135 24.37 7.14 -5.32
C ALA A 135 25.29 6.10 -5.98
N LYS A 136 25.12 4.82 -5.67
CA LYS A 136 25.86 3.72 -6.30
C LYS A 136 25.56 3.64 -7.80
N LEU A 137 24.28 3.74 -8.19
CA LEU A 137 23.87 3.74 -9.58
C LEU A 137 24.52 4.89 -10.37
N ILE A 138 24.43 6.12 -9.86
CA ILE A 138 25.03 7.29 -10.51
C ILE A 138 26.55 7.13 -10.63
N THR A 139 27.19 6.62 -9.57
CA THR A 139 28.64 6.37 -9.56
C THR A 139 29.03 5.35 -10.64
N GLU A 140 28.30 4.24 -10.74
CA GLU A 140 28.54 3.20 -11.74
C GLU A 140 28.38 3.76 -13.16
N LEU A 141 27.29 4.48 -13.43
CA LEU A 141 27.01 5.10 -14.73
C LEU A 141 28.09 6.11 -15.14
N CYS A 142 28.56 6.95 -14.21
CA CYS A 142 29.60 7.94 -14.48
C CYS A 142 30.97 7.31 -14.74
N GLN A 143 31.25 6.13 -14.16
CA GLN A 143 32.56 5.46 -14.25
C GLN A 143 32.68 4.50 -15.44
N ILE A 144 31.64 4.34 -16.26
CA ILE A 144 31.67 3.52 -17.45
C ILE A 144 32.84 3.94 -18.34
N LYS A 145 33.69 2.99 -18.72
CA LYS A 145 34.78 3.23 -19.69
C LYS A 145 34.31 2.83 -21.07
N SER A 146 34.80 3.49 -22.13
CA SER A 146 34.49 3.11 -23.53
C SER A 146 34.89 1.66 -23.87
N THR A 147 35.81 1.07 -23.12
CA THR A 147 36.23 -0.34 -23.28
C THR A 147 35.38 -1.32 -22.47
N ALA A 148 34.43 -0.86 -21.67
CA ALA A 148 33.59 -1.72 -20.83
C ALA A 148 32.53 -2.43 -21.68
N SER A 149 32.15 -3.65 -21.28
CA SER A 149 31.00 -4.35 -21.86
C SER A 149 29.71 -3.76 -21.30
N MET A 150 28.82 -3.31 -22.18
CA MET A 150 27.51 -2.75 -21.79
C MET A 150 26.60 -3.83 -21.18
N GLU A 151 26.79 -5.10 -21.54
CA GLU A 151 26.09 -6.24 -20.93
C GLU A 151 26.48 -6.40 -19.46
N ALA A 152 27.77 -6.28 -19.13
CA ALA A 152 28.25 -6.35 -17.75
C ALA A 152 27.71 -5.17 -16.91
N VAL A 153 27.73 -3.95 -17.47
CA VAL A 153 27.14 -2.76 -16.84
C VAL A 153 25.65 -2.97 -16.60
N MET A 154 24.91 -3.50 -17.58
CA MET A 154 23.48 -3.76 -17.45
C MET A 154 23.17 -4.79 -16.34
N VAL A 155 24.01 -5.82 -16.18
CA VAL A 155 23.88 -6.79 -15.08
C VAL A 155 24.03 -6.09 -13.73
N GLN A 156 25.00 -5.19 -13.59
CA GLN A 156 25.18 -4.40 -12.37
C GLN A 156 23.99 -3.47 -12.11
N ILE A 157 23.48 -2.77 -13.12
CA ILE A 157 22.28 -1.92 -12.99
C ILE A 157 21.07 -2.75 -12.53
N ARG A 158 20.84 -3.93 -13.12
CA ARG A 158 19.75 -4.84 -12.68
C ARG A 158 19.95 -5.29 -11.24
N SER A 159 21.19 -5.54 -10.82
CA SER A 159 21.49 -5.90 -9.43
C SER A 159 21.19 -4.77 -8.45
N LEU A 160 21.48 -3.51 -8.83
CA LEU A 160 21.14 -2.35 -8.01
C LEU A 160 19.63 -2.11 -7.93
N ILE A 161 18.92 -2.23 -9.06
CA ILE A 161 17.45 -2.15 -9.10
C ILE A 161 16.84 -3.19 -8.16
N GLY A 162 17.29 -4.44 -8.23
CA GLY A 162 16.73 -5.53 -7.44
C GLY A 162 17.15 -5.51 -5.96
N TYR A 163 18.36 -5.05 -5.64
CA TYR A 163 18.85 -5.02 -4.26
C TYR A 163 18.28 -3.85 -3.45
N PHE A 164 18.16 -2.68 -4.10
CA PHE A 164 17.68 -1.46 -3.46
C PHE A 164 16.23 -1.13 -3.82
N ASP A 165 15.49 -2.01 -4.49
CA ASP A 165 14.12 -1.77 -4.93
C ASP A 165 13.95 -0.43 -5.69
N LEU A 166 14.91 -0.08 -6.55
CA LEU A 166 14.87 1.20 -7.28
C LEU A 166 13.76 1.19 -8.33
N ASP A 167 13.09 2.33 -8.50
CA ASP A 167 12.09 2.49 -9.56
C ASP A 167 12.77 2.47 -10.95
N PRO A 168 12.36 1.56 -11.86
CA PRO A 168 12.95 1.46 -13.19
C PRO A 168 12.87 2.76 -14.02
N ASN A 169 11.75 3.48 -13.96
CA ASN A 169 11.58 4.71 -14.73
C ASN A 169 12.54 5.79 -14.23
N ARG A 170 12.76 5.87 -12.90
CA ARG A 170 13.77 6.76 -12.34
C ARG A 170 15.19 6.35 -12.70
N VAL A 171 15.48 5.05 -12.78
CA VAL A 171 16.79 4.57 -13.26
C VAL A 171 17.02 4.96 -14.72
N LEU A 172 16.02 4.79 -15.58
CA LEU A 172 16.09 5.21 -16.98
C LEU A 172 16.33 6.72 -17.10
N ASP A 173 15.64 7.51 -16.30
CA ASP A 173 15.82 8.96 -16.23
C ASP A 173 17.27 9.37 -15.90
N LEU A 174 17.89 8.68 -14.93
CA LEU A 174 19.32 8.88 -14.59
C LEU A 174 20.27 8.39 -15.68
N ILE A 175 19.94 7.31 -16.40
CA ILE A 175 20.72 6.86 -17.56
C ILE A 175 20.72 7.96 -18.64
N LEU A 176 19.58 8.60 -18.89
CA LEU A 176 19.45 9.69 -19.84
C LEU A 176 20.23 10.93 -19.37
N ASP A 177 20.20 11.27 -18.07
CA ASP A 177 20.99 12.38 -17.51
C ASP A 177 22.50 12.16 -17.70
N VAL A 178 23.00 10.96 -17.39
CA VAL A 178 24.42 10.66 -17.57
C VAL A 178 24.78 10.60 -19.05
N CYS A 179 23.90 10.10 -19.92
CA CYS A 179 24.08 10.14 -21.36
C CYS A 179 24.23 11.58 -21.85
N GLU A 180 23.35 12.49 -21.43
CA GLU A 180 23.42 13.93 -21.74
C GLU A 180 24.77 14.54 -21.29
N PHE A 181 25.21 14.21 -20.06
CA PHE A 181 26.48 14.68 -19.50
C PHE A 181 27.70 14.10 -20.24
N ARG A 182 27.61 12.85 -20.69
CA ARG A 182 28.69 12.08 -21.33
C ARG A 182 28.48 11.93 -22.83
N GLY A 183 28.44 13.07 -23.52
CA GLY A 183 28.30 13.13 -24.97
C GLY A 183 29.39 12.40 -25.76
N ASP A 184 30.53 12.12 -25.14
CA ASP A 184 31.62 11.31 -25.68
C ASP A 184 31.27 9.80 -25.82
N MET A 185 30.24 9.32 -25.11
CA MET A 185 29.86 7.90 -25.04
C MET A 185 28.45 7.61 -25.54
N TYR A 186 27.91 8.44 -26.42
CA TYR A 186 26.54 8.30 -26.92
C TYR A 186 26.23 6.92 -27.52
N GLU A 187 27.17 6.31 -28.26
CA GLU A 187 26.96 4.99 -28.86
C GLU A 187 26.86 3.88 -27.81
N GLU A 188 27.71 3.92 -26.78
CA GLU A 188 27.71 2.99 -25.66
C GLU A 188 26.43 3.13 -24.82
N PHE A 189 25.99 4.37 -24.53
CA PHE A 189 24.72 4.60 -23.84
C PHE A 189 23.52 4.11 -24.65
N VAL A 190 23.55 4.21 -25.98
CA VAL A 190 22.51 3.63 -26.84
C VAL A 190 22.50 2.11 -26.77
N GLN A 191 23.66 1.46 -26.73
CA GLN A 191 23.72 0.01 -26.50
C GLN A 191 23.14 -0.35 -25.12
N LEU A 192 23.51 0.40 -24.07
CA LEU A 192 22.98 0.20 -22.72
C LEU A 192 21.45 0.36 -22.67
N ILE A 193 20.92 1.42 -23.30
CA ILE A 193 19.48 1.68 -23.38
C ILE A 193 18.75 0.55 -24.11
N ARG A 194 19.33 0.00 -25.19
CA ARG A 194 18.76 -1.16 -25.90
C ARG A 194 18.73 -2.42 -25.02
N LEU A 195 19.77 -2.62 -24.20
CA LEU A 195 19.81 -3.72 -23.22
C LEU A 195 18.83 -3.51 -22.07
N TYR A 196 18.58 -2.26 -21.69
CA TYR A 196 17.57 -1.87 -20.71
C TYR A 196 16.15 -2.16 -21.23
N ASN A 197 15.95 -2.00 -22.54
CA ASN A 197 14.71 -2.28 -23.26
C ASN A 197 13.47 -1.57 -22.67
N PRO A 198 13.48 -0.24 -22.54
CA PRO A 198 12.33 0.51 -22.07
C PRO A 198 11.26 0.65 -23.16
N ASP A 199 10.03 0.92 -22.75
CA ASP A 199 8.99 1.32 -23.69
C ASP A 199 9.33 2.66 -24.36
N ARG A 200 9.13 2.74 -25.67
CA ARG A 200 9.48 3.91 -26.49
C ARG A 200 8.67 5.15 -26.11
N ILE A 201 7.40 4.99 -25.77
CA ILE A 201 6.51 6.08 -25.37
C ILE A 201 6.93 6.56 -23.98
N ASP A 202 7.16 5.65 -23.04
CA ASP A 202 7.58 6.00 -21.68
C ASP A 202 8.92 6.73 -21.68
N MET A 203 9.92 6.26 -22.45
CA MET A 203 11.19 6.96 -22.63
C MET A 203 10.99 8.36 -23.20
N THR A 204 10.14 8.50 -24.23
CA THR A 204 9.87 9.80 -24.84
C THR A 204 9.20 10.75 -23.86
N ASN A 205 8.28 10.24 -23.01
CA ASN A 205 7.64 11.03 -21.96
C ASN A 205 8.63 11.47 -20.88
N ILE A 206 9.51 10.58 -20.42
CA ILE A 206 10.57 10.93 -19.44
C ILE A 206 11.45 12.06 -19.99
N LEU A 207 11.88 11.95 -21.24
CA LEU A 207 12.66 13.01 -21.89
C LEU A 207 11.84 14.30 -22.08
N GLY A 208 10.56 14.17 -22.47
CA GLY A 208 9.63 15.29 -22.61
C GLY A 208 9.42 16.06 -21.30
N HIS A 209 9.35 15.36 -20.17
CA HIS A 209 9.28 16.00 -18.86
C HIS A 209 10.50 16.87 -18.56
N LYS A 210 11.71 16.50 -19.03
CA LYS A 210 12.91 17.35 -18.89
C LYS A 210 12.75 18.68 -19.62
N TYR A 211 12.17 18.68 -20.81
CA TYR A 211 11.90 19.91 -21.56
C TYR A 211 10.94 20.83 -20.82
N HIS A 212 9.93 20.29 -20.12
CA HIS A 212 8.98 21.11 -19.36
C HIS A 212 9.66 21.95 -18.27
N PHE A 213 10.67 21.41 -17.58
CA PHE A 213 11.46 22.17 -16.60
C PHE A 213 12.31 23.29 -17.23
N THR A 214 12.52 23.26 -18.54
CA THR A 214 13.29 24.28 -19.26
C THR A 214 12.42 25.34 -19.95
N GLN A 215 11.09 25.20 -19.88
CA GLN A 215 10.13 26.14 -20.46
C GLN A 215 9.74 27.28 -19.50
N GLU A 216 10.32 27.31 -18.28
CA GLU A 216 10.08 28.39 -17.33
C GLU A 216 10.63 29.75 -17.85
N PRO A 217 9.95 30.87 -17.59
CA PRO A 217 10.38 32.18 -18.07
C PRO A 217 11.82 32.52 -17.63
N GLY A 218 12.71 32.72 -18.61
CA GLY A 218 14.11 33.07 -18.36
C GLY A 218 15.08 31.88 -18.28
N VAL A 219 14.59 30.64 -18.42
CA VAL A 219 15.43 29.45 -18.56
C VAL A 219 15.55 29.10 -20.04
N ASN A 220 16.78 28.98 -20.53
CA ASN A 220 17.02 28.46 -21.86
C ASN A 220 17.23 26.94 -21.78
N THR A 221 16.58 26.19 -22.67
CA THR A 221 16.83 24.76 -22.81
C THR A 221 18.31 24.50 -23.13
N PRO A 222 19.00 23.63 -22.36
CA PRO A 222 20.40 23.30 -22.62
C PRO A 222 20.64 22.70 -24.00
N GLU A 223 21.75 23.09 -24.64
CA GLU A 223 22.15 22.52 -25.94
C GLU A 223 22.39 21.00 -25.87
N SER A 224 22.86 20.51 -24.72
CA SER A 224 23.09 19.09 -24.44
C SER A 224 21.79 18.28 -24.53
N LEU A 225 20.67 18.82 -24.03
CA LEU A 225 19.36 18.17 -24.08
C LEU A 225 18.86 18.03 -25.54
N TYR A 226 19.07 19.06 -26.37
CA TYR A 226 18.77 18.98 -27.80
C TYR A 226 19.63 17.93 -28.51
N LYS A 227 20.94 17.88 -28.20
CA LYS A 227 21.88 16.91 -28.79
C LYS A 227 21.51 15.47 -28.47
N VAL A 228 21.25 15.16 -27.20
CA VAL A 228 20.86 13.79 -26.80
C VAL A 228 19.51 13.41 -27.43
N SER A 229 18.55 14.35 -27.47
CA SER A 229 17.24 14.10 -28.09
C SER A 229 17.37 13.80 -29.59
N ALA A 230 18.12 14.63 -30.32
CA ALA A 230 18.38 14.42 -31.74
C ALA A 230 19.08 13.08 -32.01
N PHE A 231 20.05 12.71 -31.17
CA PHE A 231 20.75 11.44 -31.28
C PHE A 231 19.83 10.23 -31.03
N LEU A 232 18.97 10.29 -30.01
CA LEU A 232 18.01 9.24 -29.70
C LEU A 232 16.94 9.09 -30.78
N ILE A 233 16.49 10.20 -31.38
CA ILE A 233 15.59 10.19 -32.56
C ILE A 233 16.29 9.50 -33.73
N TRP A 234 17.53 9.88 -34.02
CA TRP A 234 18.32 9.29 -35.11
C TRP A 234 18.50 7.78 -34.94
N LYS A 235 18.71 7.32 -33.70
CA LYS A 235 18.81 5.89 -33.35
C LYS A 235 17.46 5.17 -33.23
N LYS A 236 16.35 5.87 -33.48
CA LYS A 236 14.97 5.38 -33.43
C LYS A 236 14.54 4.87 -32.04
N LEU A 237 15.10 5.43 -30.98
CA LEU A 237 14.77 5.06 -29.59
C LEU A 237 13.61 5.87 -29.01
N ILE A 238 13.34 7.06 -29.55
CA ILE A 238 12.22 7.92 -29.15
C ILE A 238 11.44 8.40 -30.36
N ASP A 239 10.26 8.98 -30.13
CA ASP A 239 9.39 9.50 -31.19
C ASP A 239 9.40 11.03 -31.24
N LEU A 240 9.65 11.60 -32.42
CA LEU A 240 9.71 13.04 -32.61
C LEU A 240 8.31 13.66 -32.44
N ASP A 241 7.24 13.01 -32.91
CA ASP A 241 5.89 13.57 -32.86
C ASP A 241 5.42 13.66 -31.40
N VAL A 242 5.71 12.62 -30.62
CA VAL A 242 5.42 12.59 -29.18
C VAL A 242 6.26 13.63 -28.44
N LEU A 243 7.57 13.72 -28.71
CA LEU A 243 8.45 14.71 -28.08
C LEU A 243 8.03 16.14 -28.43
N TYR A 244 7.64 16.40 -29.67
CA TYR A 244 7.16 17.71 -30.13
C TYR A 244 5.91 18.15 -29.36
N GLY A 245 5.03 17.21 -29.01
CA GLY A 245 3.88 17.47 -28.13
C GLY A 245 4.26 18.01 -26.75
N HIS A 246 5.43 17.65 -26.20
CA HIS A 246 5.93 18.17 -24.92
C HIS A 246 6.62 19.53 -25.07
N VAL A 247 7.25 19.79 -26.21
CA VAL A 247 8.00 21.03 -26.47
C VAL A 247 7.11 22.20 -26.90
N SER A 248 5.96 21.91 -27.53
CA SER A 248 5.09 22.92 -28.17
C SER A 248 4.13 23.67 -27.23
N TYR A 249 4.00 23.27 -25.96
CA TYR A 249 3.24 24.03 -24.96
C TYR A 249 4.09 25.13 -24.31
N SER A 250 4.40 26.15 -25.08
CA SER A 250 4.85 27.45 -24.57
C SER A 250 4.19 28.56 -25.38
N VAL A 251 2.86 28.52 -25.46
CA VAL A 251 2.06 29.66 -25.92
C VAL A 251 1.45 30.33 -24.70
N THR A 252 2.21 31.25 -24.11
CA THR A 252 1.71 32.44 -23.41
C THR A 252 2.77 33.52 -23.49
#